data_AF-A0A4S5C0W4-F1
#
_entry.id   AF-A0A4S5C0W4-F1
#
_cell.length_a   1.000
_cell.length_b   1.000
_cell.length_c   1.000
_cell.angle_alpha   90.00
_cell.angle_beta   90.00
_cell.angle_gamma   90.00
#
_symmetry.space_group_name_H-M   'P 1'
#
loop_
_entity.id
_entity.type
_entity.pdbx_description
1 polymer ?
#
loop_
_entity_poly.entity_id
_entity_poly.type
_entity_poly.pdbx_seq_one_letter_code
_entity_poly.pdbx_strand_id
1 'polypeptide(L)'
;MKLTSQSIQDGQPIAGEFAFAVPDASNHVALSSNRNPHLAWSDVPAGTQSFVVVCHDPDVPSKGDDVNQEGKTVPADLPRVDFYHWLLLDIPAATTEIQAGSQADGVIARGKSGPAAPHGLRHGINDYTGWFAGDAQMGGQYFGYDGPCPPWNDSIVHRYIFTVYALATPTLQVEGELNGANVKAALAKAQVLGQASITGTYSLNTAL
;
A
#
# COMPACT_ATOMS: atom_id res chain seq x y z
N MET A 1 6.80 -13.27 -15.56
CA MET A 1 7.37 -12.77 -14.30
C MET A 1 6.70 -13.40 -13.09
N LYS A 2 7.43 -13.48 -11.99
CA LYS A 2 6.97 -13.97 -10.69
C LYS A 2 7.31 -12.94 -9.62
N LEU A 3 6.48 -12.83 -8.60
CA LEU A 3 6.70 -11.99 -7.41
C LEU A 3 6.81 -12.91 -6.19
N THR A 4 7.78 -12.63 -5.34
CA THR A 4 8.06 -13.36 -4.09
C THR A 4 8.37 -12.37 -2.98
N SER A 5 8.21 -12.80 -1.74
CA SER A 5 8.55 -11.98 -0.58
C SER A 5 9.06 -12.84 0.57
N GLN A 6 10.00 -12.29 1.34
CA GLN A 6 10.41 -12.82 2.65
C GLN A 6 9.55 -12.25 3.79
N SER A 7 8.79 -11.18 3.51
CA SER A 7 7.93 -10.46 4.46
C SER A 7 6.46 -10.87 4.37
N ILE A 8 6.01 -11.34 3.19
CA ILE A 8 4.62 -11.65 2.87
C ILE A 8 4.54 -13.04 2.28
N GLN A 9 3.64 -13.87 2.79
CA GLN A 9 3.26 -15.13 2.17
C GLN A 9 1.84 -14.98 1.61
N ASP A 10 1.62 -15.48 0.39
CA ASP A 10 0.35 -15.28 -0.32
C ASP A 10 -0.84 -15.85 0.47
N GLY A 11 -1.85 -15.02 0.68
CA GLY A 11 -3.05 -15.31 1.47
C GLY A 11 -2.85 -15.35 2.99
N GLN A 12 -1.64 -15.11 3.50
CA GLN A 12 -1.33 -15.17 4.92
C GLN A 12 -1.33 -13.80 5.61
N PRO A 13 -1.48 -13.76 6.95
CA PRO A 13 -1.40 -12.52 7.71
C PRO A 13 -0.07 -11.79 7.52
N ILE A 14 -0.14 -10.48 7.31
CA ILE A 14 1.01 -9.58 7.28
C ILE A 14 1.53 -9.41 8.72
N ALA A 15 2.85 -9.54 8.91
CA ALA A 15 3.46 -9.29 10.20
C ALA A 15 3.30 -7.81 10.61
N GLY A 16 3.05 -7.58 11.90
CA GLY A 16 2.76 -6.24 12.43
C GLY A 16 3.84 -5.19 12.13
N GLU A 17 5.11 -5.58 11.96
CA GLU A 17 6.18 -4.63 11.60
C GLU A 17 5.98 -3.96 10.22
N PHE A 18 5.20 -4.57 9.34
CA PHE A 18 4.85 -4.02 8.03
C PHE A 18 3.51 -3.27 8.06
N ALA A 19 2.76 -3.29 9.17
CA ALA A 19 1.50 -2.57 9.29
C ALA A 19 1.71 -1.11 9.73
N PHE A 20 0.77 -0.22 9.45
CA PHE A 20 0.80 1.13 10.03
C PHE A 20 0.49 1.08 11.53
N ALA A 21 -0.42 0.19 11.93
CA ALA A 21 -0.79 -0.04 13.32
C ALA A 21 -0.90 -1.53 13.68
N VAL A 22 -0.71 -1.82 14.96
CA VAL A 22 -0.85 -3.15 15.59
C VAL A 22 -1.93 -3.10 16.68
N PRO A 23 -2.54 -4.24 17.05
CA PRO A 23 -3.50 -4.27 18.14
C PRO A 23 -2.87 -3.79 19.46
N ASP A 24 -3.61 -2.97 20.20
CA ASP A 24 -3.25 -2.51 21.54
C ASP A 24 -4.41 -2.73 22.50
N ALA A 25 -4.13 -3.31 23.67
CA ALA A 25 -5.19 -3.69 24.61
C ALA A 25 -5.87 -2.49 25.29
N SER A 26 -5.22 -1.31 25.31
CA SER A 26 -5.74 -0.12 25.98
C SER A 26 -6.40 0.87 25.03
N ASN A 27 -5.88 1.00 23.81
CA ASN A 27 -6.30 2.01 22.83
C ASN A 27 -6.86 1.39 21.53
N HIS A 28 -7.08 0.07 21.52
CA HIS A 28 -7.39 -0.78 20.36
C HIS A 28 -6.26 -0.91 19.34
N VAL A 29 -5.54 0.19 19.08
CA VAL A 29 -4.44 0.26 18.12
C VAL A 29 -3.25 1.04 18.69
N ALA A 30 -2.04 0.64 18.32
CA ALA A 30 -0.80 1.40 18.50
C ALA A 30 -0.06 1.49 17.17
N LEU A 31 0.67 2.60 16.95
CA LEU A 31 1.52 2.74 15.76
C LEU A 31 2.62 1.67 15.76
N SER A 32 2.95 1.15 14.58
CA SER A 32 3.97 0.13 14.40
C SER A 32 5.24 0.69 13.72
N SER A 33 6.23 -0.18 13.48
CA SER A 33 7.39 0.11 12.64
C SER A 33 7.04 0.53 11.21
N ASN A 34 5.88 0.16 10.66
CA ASN A 34 5.38 0.62 9.36
C ASN A 34 6.42 0.49 8.24
N ARG A 35 7.11 -0.64 8.21
CA ARG A 35 8.15 -0.94 7.22
C ARG A 35 7.49 -1.36 5.92
N ASN A 36 7.99 -0.91 4.77
CA ASN A 36 7.58 -1.57 3.53
C ASN A 36 8.02 -3.05 3.57
N PRO A 37 7.21 -4.00 3.10
CA PRO A 37 7.64 -5.39 3.01
C PRO A 37 8.73 -5.55 1.94
N HIS A 38 9.54 -6.59 2.09
CA HIS A 38 10.44 -7.04 1.04
C HIS A 38 9.61 -7.49 -0.18
N LEU A 39 10.04 -7.14 -1.39
CA LEU A 39 9.46 -7.65 -2.63
C LEU A 39 10.60 -7.99 -3.60
N ALA A 40 10.59 -9.20 -4.17
CA ALA A 40 11.56 -9.61 -5.19
C ALA A 40 10.87 -10.28 -6.37
N TRP A 41 11.33 -10.00 -7.58
CA TRP A 41 10.73 -10.51 -8.80
C TRP A 41 11.76 -11.11 -9.76
N SER A 42 11.30 -12.10 -10.53
CA SER A 42 12.09 -12.84 -11.51
C SER A 42 11.28 -13.12 -12.77
N ASP A 43 11.89 -13.78 -13.76
CA ASP A 43 11.27 -14.07 -15.07
C ASP A 43 10.72 -12.80 -15.74
N VAL A 44 11.51 -11.71 -15.67
CA VAL A 44 11.15 -10.39 -16.21
C VAL A 44 10.99 -10.47 -17.73
N PRO A 45 9.89 -9.95 -18.32
CA PRO A 45 9.69 -9.97 -19.76
C PRO A 45 10.79 -9.20 -20.50
N ALA A 46 11.23 -9.73 -21.64
CA ALA A 46 12.16 -9.03 -22.52
C ALA A 46 11.58 -7.67 -22.96
N GLY A 47 12.42 -6.64 -23.02
CA GLY A 47 12.01 -5.27 -23.35
C GLY A 47 11.53 -4.44 -22.16
N THR A 48 11.53 -4.99 -20.94
CA THR A 48 11.23 -4.21 -19.73
C THR A 48 12.26 -3.09 -19.54
N GLN A 49 11.79 -1.86 -19.37
CA GLN A 49 12.60 -0.67 -19.16
C GLN A 49 12.43 -0.07 -17.76
N SER A 50 11.28 -0.30 -17.11
CA SER A 50 11.06 0.07 -15.71
C SER A 50 10.02 -0.82 -15.04
N PHE A 51 9.90 -0.70 -13.72
CA PHE A 51 8.82 -1.29 -12.94
C PHE A 51 8.02 -0.24 -12.16
N VAL A 52 6.79 -0.62 -11.83
CA VAL A 52 5.92 0.08 -10.88
C VAL A 52 5.43 -0.91 -9.84
N VAL A 53 5.49 -0.54 -8.56
CA VAL A 53 4.87 -1.26 -7.45
C VAL A 53 3.61 -0.52 -7.02
N VAL A 54 2.50 -1.25 -6.89
CA VAL A 54 1.24 -0.77 -6.31
C VAL A 54 0.85 -1.70 -5.17
N CYS A 55 0.57 -1.14 -3.98
CA CYS A 55 -0.18 -1.81 -2.92
C CYS A 55 -1.57 -1.19 -2.84
N HIS A 56 -2.62 -1.99 -2.99
CA HIS A 56 -4.00 -1.55 -2.80
C HIS A 56 -4.77 -2.52 -1.89
N ASP A 57 -5.65 -1.94 -1.08
CA ASP A 57 -6.64 -2.61 -0.24
C ASP A 57 -8.03 -2.37 -0.85
N PRO A 58 -8.69 -3.39 -1.42
CA PRO A 58 -10.02 -3.27 -2.00
C PRO A 58 -11.15 -3.42 -0.97
N ASP A 59 -10.83 -3.60 0.31
CA ASP A 59 -11.75 -4.00 1.37
C ASP A 59 -12.10 -2.85 2.33
N VAL A 60 -11.69 -1.61 2.03
CA VAL A 60 -11.95 -0.45 2.88
C VAL A 60 -13.44 -0.09 2.90
N PRO A 61 -14.06 0.13 4.07
CA PRO A 61 -15.44 0.59 4.18
C PRO A 61 -15.75 1.82 3.32
N SER A 62 -16.79 1.77 2.48
CA SER A 62 -17.16 2.91 1.63
C SER A 62 -17.69 4.11 2.41
N LYS A 63 -17.99 3.95 3.70
CA LYS A 63 -18.44 4.99 4.63
C LYS A 63 -17.93 4.71 6.04
N GLY A 64 -17.63 5.78 6.76
CA GLY A 64 -17.00 5.74 8.09
C GLY A 64 -17.96 5.75 9.28
N ASP A 65 -19.28 5.69 9.06
CA ASP A 65 -20.31 5.95 10.09
C ASP A 65 -20.15 5.14 11.38
N ASP A 66 -19.66 3.89 11.28
CA ASP A 66 -19.47 2.97 12.41
C ASP A 66 -17.98 2.58 12.61
N VAL A 67 -17.06 3.16 11.85
CA VAL A 67 -15.62 2.81 11.89
C VAL A 67 -15.02 3.25 13.23
N ASN A 68 -14.29 2.34 13.88
CA ASN A 68 -13.52 2.60 15.10
C ASN A 68 -14.35 3.17 16.27
N GLN A 69 -15.55 2.62 16.47
CA GLN A 69 -16.48 3.06 17.53
C GLN A 69 -16.86 1.92 18.47
N GLU A 70 -16.89 2.24 19.76
CA GLU A 70 -17.29 1.30 20.82
C GLU A 70 -18.73 0.81 20.65
N GLY A 71 -18.92 -0.50 20.83
CA GLY A 71 -20.23 -1.14 20.68
C GLY A 71 -20.78 -1.18 19.25
N LYS A 72 -19.97 -0.80 18.25
CA LYS A 72 -20.29 -0.86 16.82
C LYS A 72 -19.46 -1.93 16.12
N THR A 73 -20.00 -2.42 15.01
CA THR A 73 -19.30 -3.34 14.11
C THR A 73 -19.47 -2.82 12.69
N VAL A 74 -18.39 -2.75 11.93
CA VAL A 74 -18.48 -2.49 10.49
C VAL A 74 -18.92 -3.80 9.83
N PRO A 75 -20.10 -3.84 9.19
CA PRO A 75 -20.68 -5.11 8.76
C PRO A 75 -20.01 -5.60 7.47
N ALA A 76 -19.97 -6.93 7.31
CA ALA A 76 -19.30 -7.57 6.17
C ALA A 76 -19.95 -7.24 4.82
N ASP A 77 -21.25 -6.92 4.81
CA ASP A 77 -22.01 -6.54 3.61
C ASP A 77 -21.94 -5.04 3.27
N LEU A 78 -21.22 -4.24 4.09
CA LEU A 78 -20.94 -2.85 3.75
C LEU A 78 -20.17 -2.79 2.42
N PRO A 79 -20.58 -1.96 1.45
CA PRO A 79 -19.81 -1.77 0.23
C PRO A 79 -18.38 -1.35 0.52
N ARG A 80 -17.43 -1.88 -0.24
CA ARG A 80 -15.99 -1.62 -0.09
C ARG A 80 -15.46 -0.77 -1.24
N VAL A 81 -14.38 -0.04 -0.98
CA VAL A 81 -13.70 0.83 -1.95
C VAL A 81 -12.18 0.59 -1.91
N ASP A 82 -11.50 0.94 -2.99
CA ASP A 82 -10.05 0.87 -3.06
C ASP A 82 -9.39 1.91 -2.13
N PHE A 83 -8.31 1.49 -1.49
CA PHE A 83 -7.39 2.35 -0.77
C PHE A 83 -5.95 2.01 -1.16
N TYR A 84 -5.21 2.99 -1.66
CA TYR A 84 -3.83 2.82 -2.11
C TYR A 84 -2.86 3.08 -0.96
N HIS A 85 -2.11 2.06 -0.60
CA HIS A 85 -1.14 2.06 0.51
C HIS A 85 0.29 2.37 0.04
N TRP A 86 0.60 2.09 -1.23
CA TRP A 86 1.93 2.33 -1.77
C TRP A 86 1.92 2.46 -3.28
N LEU A 87 2.60 3.48 -3.77
CA LEU A 87 2.86 3.72 -5.19
C LEU A 87 4.35 4.03 -5.34
N LEU A 88 5.12 3.11 -5.91
CA LEU A 88 6.54 3.32 -6.23
C LEU A 88 6.76 3.14 -7.72
N LEU A 89 7.21 4.19 -8.37
CA LEU A 89 7.35 4.27 -9.82
C LEU A 89 8.80 4.44 -10.22
N ASP A 90 9.03 4.28 -11.53
CA ASP A 90 10.28 4.55 -12.23
C ASP A 90 11.45 3.70 -11.67
N ILE A 91 11.12 2.48 -11.22
CA ILE A 91 12.09 1.50 -10.74
C ILE A 91 12.90 1.02 -11.96
N PRO A 92 14.24 1.16 -11.97
CA PRO A 92 15.05 0.75 -13.12
C PRO A 92 14.88 -0.74 -13.46
N ALA A 93 14.94 -1.09 -14.74
CA ALA A 93 14.83 -2.48 -15.20
C ALA A 93 15.86 -3.46 -14.59
N ALA A 94 17.00 -2.94 -14.14
CA ALA A 94 18.04 -3.73 -13.47
C ALA A 94 17.67 -4.09 -12.01
N THR A 95 16.73 -3.37 -11.40
CA THR A 95 16.26 -3.64 -10.04
C THR A 95 15.30 -4.82 -10.07
N THR A 96 15.58 -5.83 -9.23
CA THR A 96 14.77 -7.05 -9.11
C THR A 96 14.30 -7.30 -7.67
N GLU A 97 14.59 -6.37 -6.77
CA GLU A 97 14.30 -6.49 -5.35
C GLU A 97 14.15 -5.11 -4.70
N ILE A 98 13.20 -4.99 -3.78
CA ILE A 98 13.07 -3.90 -2.81
C ILE A 98 13.19 -4.52 -1.43
N GLN A 99 14.15 -4.05 -0.65
CA GLN A 99 14.43 -4.55 0.69
C GLN A 99 13.35 -4.11 1.68
N ALA A 100 13.10 -4.93 2.70
CA ALA A 100 12.20 -4.57 3.78
C ALA A 100 12.71 -3.30 4.50
N GLY A 101 11.84 -2.31 4.68
CA GLY A 101 12.18 -1.05 5.33
C GLY A 101 12.97 -0.05 4.49
N SER A 102 13.36 -0.37 3.24
CA SER A 102 14.22 0.51 2.44
C SER A 102 13.51 1.73 1.84
N GLN A 103 12.18 1.77 1.90
CA GLN A 103 11.33 2.84 1.35
C GLN A 103 10.39 3.46 2.39
N ALA A 104 10.18 2.78 3.52
CA ALA A 104 9.52 3.31 4.72
C ALA A 104 10.03 2.54 5.93
N ASP A 105 10.37 3.23 7.02
CA ASP A 105 10.85 2.65 8.28
C ASP A 105 10.32 3.47 9.46
N GLY A 106 8.98 3.59 9.51
CA GLY A 106 8.29 4.32 10.57
C GLY A 106 7.02 5.02 10.09
N VAL A 107 6.15 5.34 11.05
CA VAL A 107 5.02 6.25 10.85
C VAL A 107 5.53 7.69 11.01
N ILE A 108 5.31 8.52 9.99
CA ILE A 108 5.67 9.94 10.01
C ILE A 108 4.40 10.76 10.07
N ALA A 109 4.23 11.53 11.15
CA ALA A 109 3.11 12.46 11.29
C ALA A 109 3.14 13.47 10.14
N ARG A 110 1.98 13.76 9.55
CA ARG A 110 1.81 14.64 8.38
C ARG A 110 2.41 14.09 7.08
N GLY A 111 2.78 12.82 7.07
CA GLY A 111 3.21 12.09 5.89
C GLY A 111 4.69 12.28 5.53
N LYS A 112 5.16 11.41 4.64
CA LYS A 112 6.54 11.40 4.12
C LYS A 112 6.63 12.34 2.92
N SER A 113 7.80 12.92 2.67
CA SER A 113 8.03 13.78 1.50
C SER A 113 8.04 13.02 0.19
N GLY A 114 7.64 13.68 -0.90
CA GLY A 114 7.76 13.19 -2.27
C GLY A 114 7.57 14.33 -3.28
N PRO A 115 7.42 14.03 -4.58
CA PRO A 115 7.39 12.68 -5.17
C PRO A 115 8.78 12.07 -5.37
N ALA A 116 9.86 12.83 -5.24
CA ALA A 116 11.22 12.31 -5.36
C ALA A 116 11.52 11.32 -4.22
N ALA A 117 11.98 10.12 -4.57
CA ALA A 117 12.34 9.06 -3.64
C ALA A 117 13.82 8.68 -3.78
N PRO A 118 14.42 7.99 -2.79
CA PRO A 118 15.81 7.56 -2.86
C PRO A 118 16.13 6.80 -4.15
N HIS A 119 17.37 6.92 -4.62
CA HIS A 119 17.89 6.21 -5.80
C HIS A 119 17.19 6.58 -7.13
N GLY A 120 16.61 7.78 -7.22
CA GLY A 120 15.98 8.28 -8.45
C GLY A 120 14.59 7.68 -8.71
N LEU A 121 14.01 7.00 -7.71
CA LEU A 121 12.66 6.49 -7.75
C LEU A 121 11.64 7.61 -7.55
N ARG A 122 10.36 7.32 -7.77
CA ARG A 122 9.27 8.26 -7.56
C ARG A 122 8.15 7.66 -6.72
N HIS A 123 7.87 8.24 -5.56
CA HIS A 123 6.72 7.87 -4.73
C HIS A 123 5.47 8.65 -5.17
N GLY A 124 4.35 7.94 -5.29
CA GLY A 124 3.03 8.56 -5.38
C GLY A 124 2.44 8.90 -4.01
N ILE A 125 1.36 9.67 -4.03
CA ILE A 125 0.53 10.01 -2.87
C ILE A 125 -0.39 8.83 -2.57
N ASN A 126 -0.34 8.35 -1.33
CA ASN A 126 -1.21 7.29 -0.81
C ASN A 126 -2.45 7.90 -0.12
N ASP A 127 -3.46 7.06 0.11
CA ASP A 127 -4.78 7.54 0.54
C ASP A 127 -4.86 7.93 2.02
N TYR A 128 -3.79 7.74 2.80
CA TYR A 128 -3.71 8.33 4.15
C TYR A 128 -3.77 9.87 4.10
N THR A 129 -3.40 10.48 2.97
CA THR A 129 -3.59 11.92 2.70
C THR A 129 -5.07 12.32 2.81
N GLY A 130 -5.96 11.55 2.21
CA GLY A 130 -7.40 11.77 2.29
C GLY A 130 -7.94 11.42 3.68
N TRP A 131 -7.48 10.30 4.24
CA TRP A 131 -7.90 9.81 5.57
C TRP A 131 -7.62 10.83 6.68
N PHE A 132 -6.43 11.43 6.70
CA PHE A 132 -6.02 12.38 7.73
C PHE A 132 -6.29 13.85 7.40
N ALA A 133 -6.94 14.18 6.28
CA ALA A 133 -7.10 15.57 5.82
C ALA A 133 -7.71 16.53 6.85
N GLY A 134 -8.56 16.02 7.76
CA GLY A 134 -9.18 16.79 8.85
C GLY A 134 -8.48 16.67 10.21
N ASP A 135 -7.41 15.88 10.34
CA ASP A 135 -6.72 15.65 11.60
C ASP A 135 -5.65 16.73 11.85
N ALA A 136 -5.66 17.36 13.03
CA ALA A 136 -4.74 18.46 13.34
C ALA A 136 -3.27 18.02 13.52
N GLN A 137 -3.04 16.76 13.90
CA GLN A 137 -1.72 16.20 14.15
C GLN A 137 -1.19 15.46 12.93
N MET A 138 -2.08 14.74 12.24
CA MET A 138 -1.74 13.85 11.13
C MET A 138 -2.01 14.47 9.75
N GLY A 139 -2.82 15.52 9.63
CA GLY A 139 -3.12 16.13 8.34
C GLY A 139 -1.88 16.57 7.56
N GLY A 140 -1.72 16.03 6.35
CA GLY A 140 -0.57 16.25 5.48
C GLY A 140 -0.62 15.39 4.22
N GLN A 141 0.47 15.42 3.44
CA GLN A 141 0.60 14.61 2.23
C GLN A 141 1.45 13.37 2.52
N TYR A 142 0.88 12.20 2.27
CA TYR A 142 1.50 10.92 2.55
C TYR A 142 2.04 10.32 1.26
N PHE A 143 3.34 10.47 1.03
CA PHE A 143 4.02 9.79 -0.07
C PHE A 143 4.56 8.42 0.35
N GLY A 144 4.57 7.48 -0.59
CA GLY A 144 5.20 6.17 -0.42
C GLY A 144 4.38 5.19 0.40
N TYR A 145 5.04 4.29 1.11
CA TYR A 145 4.39 3.19 1.82
C TYR A 145 3.85 3.65 3.18
N ASP A 146 2.56 3.44 3.42
CA ASP A 146 1.96 3.37 4.75
C ASP A 146 1.07 2.13 4.81
N GLY A 147 1.36 1.22 5.73
CA GLY A 147 0.85 -0.15 5.72
C GLY A 147 -0.59 -0.31 6.22
N PRO A 148 -1.01 -1.56 6.42
CA PRO A 148 -2.32 -1.91 6.98
C PRO A 148 -2.71 -1.13 8.25
N CYS A 149 -3.92 -0.59 8.28
CA CYS A 149 -4.59 -0.07 9.48
C CYS A 149 -6.12 -0.21 9.32
N PRO A 150 -6.65 -1.43 9.12
CA PRO A 150 -8.09 -1.63 8.97
C PRO A 150 -8.81 -1.26 10.28
N PRO A 151 -10.11 -0.91 10.24
CA PRO A 151 -10.85 -0.61 11.46
C PRO A 151 -10.75 -1.75 12.49
N TRP A 152 -10.54 -1.42 13.76
CA TRP A 152 -10.43 -2.42 14.83
C TRP A 152 -11.76 -3.12 15.12
N ASN A 153 -12.86 -2.59 14.58
CA ASN A 153 -14.19 -3.18 14.66
C ASN A 153 -14.74 -3.65 13.29
N ASP A 154 -13.88 -3.86 12.29
CA ASP A 154 -14.33 -4.48 11.04
C ASP A 154 -14.57 -5.97 11.21
N SER A 155 -15.68 -6.47 10.65
CA SER A 155 -16.04 -7.89 10.74
C SER A 155 -15.41 -8.75 9.64
N ILE A 156 -14.63 -8.15 8.74
CA ILE A 156 -13.86 -8.87 7.72
C ILE A 156 -12.36 -8.67 7.91
N VAL A 157 -11.58 -9.62 7.38
CA VAL A 157 -10.14 -9.47 7.21
C VAL A 157 -9.88 -8.76 5.88
N HIS A 158 -9.08 -7.71 5.90
CA HIS A 158 -8.71 -6.95 4.70
C HIS A 158 -7.59 -7.65 3.93
N ARG A 159 -7.57 -7.45 2.61
CA ARG A 159 -6.52 -7.94 1.70
C ARG A 159 -5.68 -6.76 1.23
N TYR A 160 -4.36 -6.96 1.22
CA TYR A 160 -3.39 -5.98 0.73
C TYR A 160 -2.66 -6.59 -0.45
N ILE A 161 -2.98 -6.13 -1.65
CA ILE A 161 -2.53 -6.72 -2.90
C ILE A 161 -1.36 -5.89 -3.43
N PHE A 162 -0.16 -6.45 -3.30
CA PHE A 162 1.07 -5.90 -3.85
C PHE A 162 1.25 -6.40 -5.27
N THR A 163 1.32 -5.50 -6.25
CA THR A 163 1.52 -5.84 -7.66
C THR A 163 2.74 -5.12 -8.20
N VAL A 164 3.60 -5.87 -8.90
CA VAL A 164 4.71 -5.32 -9.68
C VAL A 164 4.33 -5.37 -11.16
N TYR A 165 4.39 -4.23 -11.84
CA TYR A 165 4.16 -4.07 -13.27
C TYR A 165 5.49 -3.88 -13.99
N ALA A 166 5.76 -4.65 -15.03
CA ALA A 166 6.91 -4.48 -15.92
C ALA A 166 6.50 -3.66 -17.15
N LEU A 167 7.12 -2.50 -17.35
CA LEU A 167 6.75 -1.55 -18.41
C LEU A 167 7.75 -1.56 -19.56
N ALA A 168 7.24 -1.37 -20.78
CA ALA A 168 8.07 -1.16 -21.97
C ALA A 168 8.66 0.26 -22.07
N THR A 169 8.43 1.13 -21.09
CA THR A 169 8.92 2.51 -21.05
C THR A 169 9.76 2.73 -19.80
N PRO A 170 10.72 3.68 -19.81
CA PRO A 170 11.57 3.96 -18.64
C PRO A 170 10.83 4.69 -17.51
N THR A 171 9.69 5.30 -17.82
CA THR A 171 8.87 6.07 -16.88
C THR A 171 7.40 5.86 -17.23
N LEU A 172 6.55 5.76 -16.21
CA LEU A 172 5.10 5.81 -16.38
C LEU A 172 4.64 7.27 -16.43
N GLN A 173 4.05 7.68 -17.56
CA GLN A 173 3.47 9.01 -17.70
C GLN A 173 2.11 9.03 -17.01
N VAL A 174 2.02 9.80 -15.93
CA VAL A 174 0.79 9.96 -15.14
C VAL A 174 0.30 11.39 -15.32
N GLU A 175 -0.94 11.53 -15.76
CA GLU A 175 -1.61 12.83 -15.88
C GLU A 175 -2.18 13.24 -14.52
N GLY A 176 -1.93 14.49 -14.11
CA GLY A 176 -2.43 15.03 -12.84
C GLY A 176 -1.57 14.63 -11.64
N GLU A 177 -2.21 14.62 -10.46
CA GLU A 177 -1.55 14.22 -9.22
C GLU A 177 -1.16 12.74 -9.26
N LEU A 178 0.01 12.40 -8.68
CA LEU A 178 0.52 11.04 -8.65
C LEU A 178 -0.16 10.18 -7.58
N ASN A 179 -1.49 10.10 -7.62
CA ASN A 179 -2.32 9.31 -6.72
C ASN A 179 -2.72 7.96 -7.36
N GLY A 180 -3.32 7.08 -6.56
CA GLY A 180 -3.62 5.71 -6.97
C GLY A 180 -4.54 5.63 -8.20
N ALA A 181 -5.59 6.44 -8.24
CA ALA A 181 -6.53 6.48 -9.36
C ALA A 181 -5.83 6.86 -10.68
N ASN A 182 -5.00 7.91 -10.67
CA ASN A 182 -4.28 8.36 -11.85
C ASN A 182 -3.17 7.37 -12.26
N VAL A 183 -2.49 6.73 -11.31
CA VAL A 183 -1.50 5.66 -11.59
C VAL A 183 -2.18 4.46 -12.24
N LYS A 184 -3.33 4.01 -11.75
CA LYS A 184 -4.09 2.90 -12.36
C LYS A 184 -4.60 3.26 -13.75
N ALA A 185 -5.09 4.48 -13.95
CA ALA A 185 -5.50 4.96 -15.26
C ALA A 185 -4.32 5.01 -16.25
N ALA A 186 -3.14 5.43 -15.79
CA ALA A 186 -1.92 5.42 -16.59
C ALA A 186 -1.46 4.00 -16.93
N LEU A 187 -1.46 3.07 -15.97
CA LEU A 187 -1.13 1.66 -16.20
C LEU A 187 -2.06 1.00 -17.21
N ALA A 188 -3.35 1.34 -17.19
CA ALA A 188 -4.33 0.82 -18.15
C ALA A 188 -4.08 1.27 -19.61
N LYS A 189 -3.37 2.39 -19.80
CA LYS A 189 -2.98 2.93 -21.11
C LYS A 189 -1.55 2.56 -21.50
N ALA A 190 -0.72 2.15 -20.54
CA ALA A 190 0.69 1.86 -20.73
C ALA A 190 0.91 0.50 -21.39
N GLN A 191 2.05 0.35 -22.07
CA GLN A 191 2.50 -0.94 -22.56
C GLN A 191 3.11 -1.77 -21.41
N VAL A 192 2.24 -2.42 -20.65
CA VAL A 192 2.61 -3.38 -19.59
C VAL A 192 2.99 -4.71 -20.25
N LEU A 193 4.24 -5.13 -20.10
CA LEU A 193 4.77 -6.37 -20.67
C LEU A 193 4.48 -7.59 -19.79
N GLY A 194 4.24 -7.35 -18.50
CA GLY A 194 3.87 -8.38 -17.53
C GLY A 194 3.54 -7.76 -16.19
N GLN A 195 2.85 -8.53 -15.35
CA GLN A 195 2.63 -8.18 -13.95
C GLN A 195 2.64 -9.45 -13.11
N ALA A 196 2.93 -9.31 -11.82
CA ALA A 196 2.73 -10.37 -10.82
C ALA A 196 2.31 -9.75 -9.48
N SER A 197 1.52 -10.49 -8.71
CA SER A 197 0.97 -10.02 -7.44
C SER A 197 1.19 -11.02 -6.31
N ILE A 198 1.24 -10.52 -5.09
CA ILE A 198 1.15 -11.27 -3.83
C ILE A 198 0.16 -10.56 -2.92
N THR A 199 -0.69 -11.33 -2.24
CA THR A 199 -1.71 -10.78 -1.34
C THR A 199 -1.37 -11.15 0.09
N GLY A 200 -1.23 -10.16 0.97
CA GLY A 200 -1.23 -10.39 2.41
C GLY A 200 -2.60 -10.04 3.00
N THR A 201 -2.90 -10.58 4.18
CA THR A 201 -4.13 -10.26 4.92
C THR A 201 -3.84 -9.53 6.22
N TYR A 202 -4.75 -8.69 6.71
CA TYR A 202 -4.58 -8.06 8.02
C TYR A 202 -5.92 -7.72 8.66
N SER A 203 -5.97 -7.78 9.98
CA SER A 203 -7.08 -7.27 10.78
C SER A 203 -6.55 -6.72 12.10
N LEU A 204 -7.20 -5.64 12.58
CA LEU A 204 -7.02 -5.13 13.93
C LEU A 204 -8.15 -5.60 14.87
N ASN A 205 -9.18 -6.26 14.33
CA ASN A 205 -10.22 -6.88 15.12
C ASN A 205 -9.70 -8.20 15.72
N THR A 206 -9.47 -8.19 17.03
CA THR A 206 -8.91 -9.32 17.77
C THR A 206 -9.86 -10.50 17.95
N ALA A 207 -11.12 -10.37 17.50
CA ALA A 207 -12.12 -11.43 17.54
C ALA A 207 -12.15 -12.33 16.27
N LEU A 208 -11.39 -11.99 15.22
CA LEU A 208 -11.31 -12.74 13.96
C LEU A 208 -10.20 -13.80 13.92
#